data_AF-A0A081RRS6-F1
#
_entry.id   AF-A0A081RRS6-F1
#
_cell.length_a   1.000
_cell.length_b   1.000
_cell.length_c   1.000
_cell.angle_alpha   90.00
_cell.angle_beta   90.00
_cell.angle_gamma   90.00
#
_symmetry.space_group_name_H-M   'P 1'
#
loop_
_entity.id
_entity.type
_entity.pdbx_description
1 polymer ?
#
loop_
_entity_poly.entity_id
_entity_poly.type
_entity_poly.pdbx_seq_one_letter_code
_entity_poly.pdbx_strand_id
1 'polypeptide(L)'
;MKNLGFLWEPGENRPTILWTPNEQEFQVPAHTGNEERPFIPSQITVLPIPEKVGSDIESLPMPEEKDFRDYILIFPIPNMPPVYVYLSKPPVKLFEVDLYSNFAGRPRNGTHADHMPSAAAVKENLEKMYPKLKQEKLDNLSKNVAAIIIPAEVHQKLSATYGGRNSPAQIEQDAKDLRAAVDRDFNAIKPALKNYGATEEQLEKAKSKIHELNQEQGLYK
;
A
#
# COMPACT_ATOMS: atom_id res chain seq x y z
N MET A 1 17.63 26.28 24.26
CA MET A 1 16.72 25.13 24.05
C MET A 1 16.88 24.67 22.62
N LYS A 2 17.06 23.36 22.39
CA LYS A 2 17.07 22.81 21.03
C LYS A 2 15.62 22.79 20.53
N ASN A 3 15.33 23.46 19.42
CA ASN A 3 14.02 23.41 18.79
C ASN A 3 13.95 22.14 17.96
N LEU A 4 13.12 21.18 18.37
CA LEU A 4 12.92 19.91 17.68
C LEU A 4 11.52 19.89 17.08
N GLY A 5 11.43 19.74 15.76
CA GLY A 5 10.17 19.64 15.02
C GLY A 5 9.82 18.18 14.71
N PHE A 6 8.53 17.85 14.74
CA PHE A 6 8.01 16.52 14.45
C PHE A 6 6.83 16.61 13.47
N LEU A 7 6.80 15.72 12.48
CA LEU A 7 5.59 15.43 11.70
C LEU A 7 5.12 14.00 12.04
N TRP A 8 3.85 13.87 12.38
CA TRP A 8 3.18 12.59 12.61
C TRP A 8 2.20 12.34 11.47
N GLU A 9 2.39 11.25 10.74
CA GLU A 9 1.39 10.82 9.77
C GLU A 9 0.20 10.16 10.50
N PRO A 10 -1.04 10.30 9.99
CA PRO A 10 -2.20 9.63 10.56
C PRO A 10 -1.98 8.11 10.65
N GLY A 11 -2.22 7.55 11.84
CA GLY A 11 -2.10 6.11 12.08
C GLY A 11 -0.69 5.59 12.36
N GLU A 12 0.32 6.48 12.40
CA GLU A 12 1.68 6.11 12.80
C GLU A 12 1.89 6.31 14.31
N ASN A 13 2.58 5.35 14.93
CA ASN A 13 2.84 5.35 16.38
C ASN A 13 4.17 6.05 16.73
N ARG A 14 4.86 6.61 15.73
CA ARG A 14 6.16 7.29 15.84
C ARG A 14 6.19 8.47 14.85
N PRO A 15 7.00 9.52 15.09
CA PRO A 15 7.13 10.62 14.15
C PRO A 15 7.75 10.15 12.83
N THR A 16 7.14 10.54 11.71
CA THR A 16 7.60 10.19 10.35
C THR A 16 8.76 11.08 9.90
N ILE A 17 8.74 12.36 10.27
CA ILE A 17 9.82 13.30 10.00
C ILE A 17 10.26 13.93 11.32
N LEU A 18 11.59 13.93 11.52
CA LEU A 18 12.24 14.66 12.60
C LEU A 18 13.09 15.78 11.99
N TRP A 19 12.99 16.98 12.55
CA TRP A 19 13.76 18.12 12.05
C TRP A 19 14.40 18.93 13.18
N THR A 20 15.69 19.20 13.04
CA THR A 20 16.47 20.03 13.97
C THR A 20 17.05 21.21 13.18
N PRO A 21 16.49 22.43 13.25
CA PRO A 21 16.84 23.55 12.35
C PRO A 21 18.30 24.00 12.41
N ASN A 22 19.00 23.69 13.51
CA ASN A 22 20.36 24.17 13.79
C ASN A 22 21.41 23.04 13.88
N GLU A 23 21.03 21.79 13.59
CA GLU A 23 21.96 20.65 13.64
C GLU A 23 21.88 19.90 12.31
N GLN A 24 22.98 19.94 11.55
CA GLN A 24 23.11 19.25 10.27
C GLN A 24 23.19 17.72 10.44
N GLU A 25 23.56 17.27 11.64
CA GLU A 25 23.68 15.87 12.01
C GLU A 25 22.67 15.52 13.11
N PHE A 26 21.92 14.44 12.90
CA PHE A 26 21.06 13.87 13.92
C PHE A 26 21.91 13.29 15.06
N GLN A 27 21.92 13.95 16.21
CA GLN A 27 22.62 13.47 17.41
C GLN A 27 21.71 12.50 18.19
N VAL A 28 22.02 11.20 18.13
CA VAL A 28 21.33 10.19 18.94
C VAL A 28 21.63 10.45 20.43
N PRO A 29 20.62 10.61 21.31
CA PRO A 29 20.86 10.75 22.75
C PRO A 29 21.60 9.52 23.29
N ALA A 30 22.70 9.72 24.01
CA ALA A 30 23.54 8.62 24.52
C ALA A 30 22.80 7.67 25.49
N HIS A 31 21.66 8.10 26.04
CA HIS A 31 20.85 7.30 26.94
C HIS A 31 19.38 7.76 26.86
N THR A 32 18.49 6.94 26.30
CA THR A 32 17.05 7.25 26.20
C THR A 32 16.24 6.72 27.39
N GLY A 33 16.87 6.09 28.39
CA GLY A 33 16.19 5.41 29.51
C GLY A 33 15.21 4.31 29.07
N ASN A 34 15.18 3.97 27.78
CA ASN A 34 14.27 3.04 27.13
C ASN A 34 15.14 1.98 26.42
N GLU A 35 14.85 0.69 26.63
CA GLU A 35 15.59 -0.41 25.99
C GLU A 35 15.26 -0.57 24.51
N GLU A 36 14.28 0.19 23.99
CA GLU A 36 14.00 0.24 22.56
C GLU A 36 15.15 0.90 21.79
N ARG A 37 15.57 0.25 20.70
CA ARG A 37 16.59 0.78 19.80
C ARG A 37 16.18 2.18 19.31
N PRO A 38 17.13 3.15 19.28
CA PRO A 38 16.87 4.48 18.73
C PRO A 38 16.32 4.38 17.31
N PHE A 39 15.15 4.98 17.08
CA PHE A 39 14.58 5.11 15.75
C PHE A 39 15.36 6.18 14.99
N ILE A 40 16.07 5.78 13.96
CA ILE A 40 16.68 6.70 13.00
C ILE A 40 15.71 6.77 11.81
N PRO A 41 15.03 7.90 11.56
CA PRO A 41 14.18 8.02 10.39
C PRO A 41 15.03 7.82 9.12
N SER A 42 14.43 7.23 8.08
CA SER A 42 15.07 7.09 6.78
C SER A 42 15.61 8.45 6.32
N GLN A 43 16.85 8.50 5.81
CA GLN A 43 17.44 9.73 5.30
C GLN A 43 16.50 10.38 4.27
N ILE A 44 16.05 11.59 4.59
CA ILE A 44 15.16 12.37 3.75
C ILE A 44 16.04 13.16 2.79
N THR A 45 15.95 12.87 1.48
CA THR A 45 16.55 13.75 0.48
C THR A 45 15.73 15.03 0.42
N VAL A 46 16.29 16.12 0.96
CA VAL A 46 15.69 17.45 0.85
C VAL A 46 16.29 18.13 -0.37
N LEU A 47 15.48 18.33 -1.41
CA LEU A 47 15.86 19.20 -2.53
C LEU A 47 15.39 20.63 -2.19
N PRO A 48 16.30 21.62 -2.15
CA PRO A 48 15.87 23.01 -1.99
C PRO A 48 14.98 23.39 -3.18
N ILE A 49 13.89 24.13 -2.94
CA ILE A 49 13.08 24.70 -4.01
C ILE A 49 13.99 25.71 -4.75
N PRO A 50 14.31 25.50 -6.04
CA PRO A 50 15.27 26.36 -6.72
C PRO A 50 14.69 27.77 -6.91
N GLU A 51 15.46 28.79 -6.53
CA GLU A 51 15.09 30.21 -6.72
C GLU A 51 15.12 30.65 -8.19
N LYS A 52 15.79 29.87 -9.06
CA LYS A 52 15.89 30.12 -10.49
C LYS A 52 15.58 28.84 -11.26
N VAL A 53 14.66 28.94 -12.22
CA VAL A 53 14.44 27.90 -13.22
C VAL A 53 15.52 28.09 -14.30
N GLY A 54 16.53 27.23 -14.34
CA GLY A 54 17.68 27.32 -15.24
C GLY A 54 18.37 25.97 -15.44
N SER A 55 19.21 25.88 -16.47
CA SER A 55 19.70 24.68 -17.21
C SER A 55 20.30 23.50 -16.45
N ASP A 56 20.45 23.56 -15.13
CA ASP A 56 21.17 22.56 -14.33
C ASP A 56 20.21 21.60 -13.60
N ILE A 57 18.93 21.61 -13.99
CA ILE A 57 17.94 20.65 -13.51
C ILE A 57 18.08 19.38 -14.34
N GLU A 58 18.62 18.32 -13.74
CA GLU A 58 18.38 16.97 -14.26
C GLU A 58 16.87 16.73 -14.24
N SER A 59 16.25 16.77 -15.42
CA SER A 59 14.88 16.31 -15.58
C SER A 59 14.88 14.79 -15.51
N LEU A 60 14.94 14.24 -14.29
CA LEU A 60 14.47 12.89 -14.08
C LEU A 60 12.99 12.87 -14.52
N PRO A 61 12.53 11.82 -15.21
CA PRO A 61 11.10 11.70 -15.49
C PRO A 61 10.38 11.86 -14.15
N MET A 62 9.45 12.82 -14.10
CA MET A 62 8.65 13.07 -12.90
C MET A 62 8.03 11.73 -12.49
N PRO A 63 8.35 11.22 -11.28
CA PRO A 63 7.74 9.97 -10.81
C PRO A 63 6.22 10.10 -10.89
N GLU A 64 5.50 9.02 -11.18
CA GLU A 64 4.05 9.07 -11.11
C GLU A 64 3.64 9.47 -9.68
N GLU A 65 2.63 10.34 -9.51
CA GLU A 65 2.09 10.73 -8.19
C GLU A 65 1.75 9.52 -7.30
N LYS A 66 1.55 8.36 -7.93
CA LYS A 66 1.28 7.09 -7.26
C LYS A 66 2.48 6.49 -6.53
N ASP A 67 3.70 7.01 -6.68
CA ASP A 67 4.92 6.38 -6.15
C ASP A 67 5.53 7.09 -4.95
N PHE A 68 5.07 8.30 -4.61
CA PHE A 68 5.62 9.09 -3.51
C PHE A 68 4.53 9.69 -2.61
N ARG A 69 4.97 10.26 -1.49
CA ARG A 69 4.18 11.07 -0.56
C ARG A 69 4.93 12.36 -0.32
N ASP A 70 4.29 13.49 -0.53
CA ASP A 70 4.90 14.80 -0.42
C ASP A 70 4.26 15.65 0.69
N TYR A 71 5.08 16.54 1.25
CA TYR A 71 4.71 17.42 2.35
C TYR A 71 5.33 18.79 2.13
N ILE A 72 4.56 19.84 2.41
CA ILE A 72 5.12 21.18 2.64
C ILE A 72 5.17 21.38 4.15
N LEU A 73 6.38 21.41 4.70
CA LEU A 73 6.61 21.66 6.11
C LEU A 73 6.61 23.18 6.36
N ILE A 74 5.61 23.65 7.09
CA ILE A 74 5.52 25.05 7.54
C ILE A 74 5.98 25.10 8.99
N PHE A 75 7.04 25.87 9.26
CA PHE A 75 7.65 25.93 10.57
C PHE A 75 7.10 27.08 11.41
N PRO A 76 6.78 26.88 12.71
CA PRO A 76 6.27 27.93 13.59
C PRO A 76 7.39 28.81 14.15
N ILE A 77 8.52 28.93 13.44
CA ILE A 77 9.64 29.81 13.82
C ILE A 77 9.80 30.94 12.79
N PRO A 78 10.04 32.18 13.23
CA PRO A 78 10.23 33.29 12.32
C PRO A 78 11.45 33.06 11.42
N ASN A 79 11.35 33.48 10.16
CA ASN A 79 12.41 33.46 9.15
C ASN A 79 12.88 32.08 8.67
N MET A 80 12.11 31.00 8.87
CA MET A 80 12.35 29.72 8.20
C MET A 80 11.39 29.56 7.01
N PRO A 81 11.89 29.40 5.76
CA PRO A 81 11.03 29.18 4.61
C PRO A 81 10.35 27.80 4.70
N PRO A 82 9.16 27.63 4.09
CA PRO A 82 8.54 26.31 3.95
C PRO A 82 9.49 25.35 3.22
N VAL A 83 9.56 24.11 3.70
CA VAL A 83 10.41 23.07 3.08
C VAL A 83 9.51 22.06 2.39
N TYR A 84 9.75 21.86 1.09
CA TYR A 84 9.15 20.77 0.34
C TYR A 84 9.92 19.48 0.59
N VAL A 85 9.21 18.43 0.99
CA VAL A 85 9.76 17.10 1.25
C VAL A 85 8.98 16.09 0.43
N TYR A 86 9.67 15.21 -0.28
CA TYR A 86 9.09 14.05 -0.91
C TYR A 86 9.70 12.78 -0.32
N LEU A 87 8.86 11.81 0.00
CA LEU A 87 9.22 10.54 0.62
C LEU A 87 8.69 9.40 -0.24
N SER A 88 9.43 8.30 -0.30
CA SER A 88 8.90 7.05 -0.81
C SER A 88 7.71 6.59 0.04
N LYS A 89 6.74 5.92 -0.57
CA LYS A 89 5.66 5.26 0.18
C LYS A 89 6.23 4.17 1.09
N PRO A 90 5.64 3.94 2.28
CA PRO A 90 6.15 2.95 3.20
C PRO A 90 5.89 1.55 2.63
N PRO A 91 6.71 0.55 3.00
CA PRO A 91 6.44 -0.83 2.64
C PRO A 91 5.04 -1.27 3.04
N VAL A 92 4.52 -2.27 2.32
CA VAL A 92 3.27 -2.92 2.72
C VAL A 92 3.45 -3.71 4.02
N LYS A 93 2.40 -3.75 4.85
CA LYS A 93 2.37 -4.52 6.10
C LYS A 93 1.74 -5.89 5.82
N LEU A 94 2.22 -6.93 6.51
CA LEU A 94 1.68 -8.28 6.33
C LEU A 94 0.20 -8.32 6.77
N PHE A 95 -0.65 -8.96 5.97
CA PHE A 95 -2.11 -9.03 6.13
C PHE A 95 -2.84 -7.69 5.99
N GLU A 96 -2.16 -6.65 5.51
CA GLU A 96 -2.80 -5.40 5.15
C GLU A 96 -3.82 -5.63 4.02
N VAL A 97 -4.99 -5.02 4.15
CA VAL A 97 -6.08 -5.10 3.18
C VAL A 97 -6.43 -3.69 2.73
N ASP A 98 -6.44 -3.50 1.42
CA ASP A 98 -6.84 -2.25 0.76
C ASP A 98 -7.21 -2.55 -0.70
N LEU A 99 -7.68 -1.55 -1.44
CA LEU A 99 -7.77 -1.66 -2.90
C LEU A 99 -6.38 -1.87 -3.49
N TYR A 100 -6.27 -2.74 -4.50
CA TYR A 100 -4.98 -3.07 -5.11
C TYR A 100 -4.19 -1.83 -5.57
N SER A 101 -4.89 -0.82 -6.11
CA SER A 101 -4.31 0.45 -6.54
C SER A 101 -3.58 1.21 -5.43
N ASN A 102 -4.01 1.07 -4.17
CA ASN A 102 -3.42 1.77 -3.03
C ASN A 102 -2.07 1.17 -2.62
N PHE A 103 -1.76 -0.03 -3.13
CA PHE A 103 -0.45 -0.64 -2.97
C PHE A 103 0.54 -0.30 -4.09
N ALA A 104 0.14 0.47 -5.11
CA ALA A 104 1.07 0.96 -6.13
C ALA A 104 2.17 1.83 -5.49
N GLY A 105 3.41 1.67 -5.97
CA GLY A 105 4.58 2.38 -5.46
C GLY A 105 5.11 1.92 -4.10
N ARG A 106 4.41 1.00 -3.40
CA ARG A 106 4.81 0.52 -2.07
C ARG A 106 5.78 -0.68 -2.16
N PRO A 107 6.95 -0.63 -1.50
CA PRO A 107 7.86 -1.76 -1.43
C PRO A 107 7.19 -3.03 -0.89
N ARG A 108 7.44 -4.17 -1.54
CA ARG A 108 6.78 -5.44 -1.25
C ARG A 108 7.51 -6.33 -0.25
N ASN A 109 8.83 -6.19 -0.11
CA ASN A 109 9.65 -6.90 0.89
C ASN A 109 9.34 -8.40 1.05
N GLY A 110 9.24 -9.15 -0.06
CA GLY A 110 8.97 -10.59 -0.04
C GLY A 110 7.50 -10.99 0.11
N THR A 111 6.58 -10.03 0.05
CA THR A 111 5.13 -10.25 0.02
C THR A 111 4.54 -9.95 -1.35
N HIS A 112 3.31 -10.39 -1.61
CA HIS A 112 2.53 -10.01 -2.78
C HIS A 112 1.14 -9.51 -2.36
N ALA A 113 0.54 -8.67 -3.20
CA ALA A 113 -0.90 -8.39 -3.12
C ALA A 113 -1.65 -9.47 -3.91
N ASP A 114 -2.54 -10.17 -3.23
CA ASP A 114 -3.44 -11.15 -3.83
C ASP A 114 -4.84 -10.54 -3.96
N HIS A 115 -5.41 -10.57 -5.17
CA HIS A 115 -6.72 -9.96 -5.45
C HIS A 115 -7.82 -10.91 -4.97
N MET A 116 -8.77 -10.39 -4.21
CA MET A 116 -9.87 -11.17 -3.65
C MET A 116 -11.19 -10.46 -3.97
N PRO A 117 -11.99 -10.95 -4.94
CA PRO A 117 -11.75 -12.14 -5.77
C PRO A 117 -10.71 -11.87 -6.88
N SER A 118 -10.31 -12.92 -7.59
CA SER A 118 -9.34 -12.76 -8.68
C SER A 118 -9.79 -11.76 -9.76
N ALA A 119 -8.85 -10.96 -10.27
CA ALA A 119 -9.11 -9.98 -11.32
C ALA A 119 -9.73 -10.61 -12.59
N ALA A 120 -9.42 -11.88 -12.88
CA ALA A 120 -10.02 -12.61 -13.99
C ALA A 120 -11.53 -12.85 -13.80
N ALA A 121 -11.96 -13.25 -12.59
CA ALA A 121 -13.37 -13.42 -12.28
C ALA A 121 -14.13 -12.08 -12.30
N VAL A 122 -13.52 -11.01 -11.79
CA VAL A 122 -14.10 -9.65 -11.85
C VAL A 122 -14.26 -9.21 -13.31
N LYS A 123 -13.24 -9.43 -14.14
CA LYS A 123 -13.27 -9.08 -15.56
C LYS A 123 -14.40 -9.81 -16.32
N GLU A 124 -14.51 -11.12 -16.14
CA GLU A 124 -15.56 -11.95 -16.73
C GLU A 124 -16.96 -11.51 -16.28
N ASN A 125 -17.12 -11.15 -15.00
CA ASN A 125 -18.37 -10.62 -14.47
C ASN A 125 -18.73 -9.25 -15.11
N LEU A 126 -17.76 -8.35 -15.23
CA LEU A 126 -17.95 -7.03 -15.86
C LEU A 126 -18.25 -7.15 -17.36
N GLU A 127 -17.61 -8.07 -18.08
CA GLU A 127 -17.87 -8.34 -19.50
C GLU A 127 -19.33 -8.77 -19.73
N LYS A 128 -19.89 -9.60 -18.84
CA LYS A 128 -21.30 -10.02 -18.88
C LYS A 128 -22.26 -8.88 -18.56
N MET A 129 -21.94 -8.04 -17.58
CA MET A 129 -22.81 -6.91 -17.19
C MET A 129 -22.75 -5.75 -18.18
N TYR A 130 -21.60 -5.52 -18.81
CA TYR A 130 -21.36 -4.40 -19.71
C TYR A 130 -20.75 -4.84 -21.05
N PRO A 131 -21.49 -5.56 -21.92
CA PRO A 131 -20.94 -6.12 -23.17
C PRO A 131 -20.40 -5.10 -24.18
N LYS A 132 -20.73 -3.82 -24.00
CA LYS A 132 -20.28 -2.71 -24.87
C LYS A 132 -19.05 -1.98 -24.32
N LEU A 133 -18.56 -2.37 -23.14
CA LEU A 133 -17.41 -1.71 -22.53
C LEU A 133 -16.13 -2.08 -23.28
N LYS A 134 -15.24 -1.11 -23.48
CA LYS A 134 -13.94 -1.37 -24.12
C LYS A 134 -13.09 -2.28 -23.23
N GLN A 135 -12.33 -3.17 -23.87
CA GLN A 135 -11.44 -4.11 -23.18
C GLN A 135 -10.48 -3.43 -22.20
N GLU A 136 -9.88 -2.32 -22.61
CA GLU A 136 -8.99 -1.53 -21.76
C GLU A 136 -9.67 -1.04 -20.48
N LYS A 137 -10.94 -0.63 -20.58
CA LYS A 137 -11.69 -0.17 -19.41
C LYS A 137 -12.06 -1.35 -18.51
N LEU A 138 -12.35 -2.52 -19.06
CA LEU A 138 -12.54 -3.75 -18.29
C LEU A 138 -11.27 -4.16 -17.53
N ASP A 139 -10.11 -4.07 -18.18
CA ASP A 139 -8.81 -4.41 -17.56
C ASP A 139 -8.43 -3.45 -16.42
N ASN A 140 -8.85 -2.20 -16.51
CA ASN A 140 -8.66 -1.22 -15.44
C ASN A 140 -9.64 -1.44 -14.29
N LEU A 141 -10.93 -1.68 -14.60
CA LEU A 141 -11.95 -1.92 -13.58
C LEU A 141 -11.74 -3.25 -12.84
N SER A 142 -11.25 -4.29 -13.53
CA SER A 142 -11.00 -5.59 -12.91
C SER A 142 -9.87 -5.59 -11.88
N LYS A 143 -9.00 -4.58 -11.92
CA LYS A 143 -7.96 -4.31 -10.92
C LYS A 143 -8.46 -3.43 -9.76
N ASN A 144 -9.64 -2.84 -9.87
CA ASN A 144 -10.25 -2.03 -8.82
C ASN A 144 -11.03 -2.93 -7.84
N VAL A 145 -10.30 -3.82 -7.20
CA VAL A 145 -10.79 -4.84 -6.27
C VAL A 145 -9.90 -4.87 -5.04
N ALA A 146 -10.46 -5.30 -3.91
CA ALA A 146 -9.69 -5.49 -2.70
C ALA A 146 -8.56 -6.50 -2.91
N ALA A 147 -7.43 -6.24 -2.26
CA ALA A 147 -6.31 -7.14 -2.20
C ALA A 147 -5.77 -7.26 -0.78
N ILE A 148 -5.23 -8.43 -0.46
CA ILE A 148 -4.55 -8.70 0.81
C ILE A 148 -3.06 -8.92 0.58
N ILE A 149 -2.24 -8.36 1.47
CA ILE A 149 -0.79 -8.55 1.47
C ILE A 149 -0.45 -9.87 2.18
N ILE A 150 0.09 -10.82 1.42
CA ILE A 150 0.44 -12.15 1.92
C ILE A 150 1.88 -12.52 1.54
N PRO A 151 2.52 -13.48 2.22
CA PRO A 151 3.86 -13.93 1.84
C PRO A 151 3.87 -14.40 0.38
N ALA A 152 4.90 -14.04 -0.38
CA ALA A 152 5.00 -14.40 -1.81
C ALA A 152 4.88 -15.92 -2.02
N GLU A 153 5.44 -16.70 -1.10
CA GLU A 153 5.37 -18.17 -1.12
C GLU A 153 3.93 -18.70 -0.98
N VAL A 154 3.12 -18.12 -0.09
CA VAL A 154 1.71 -18.51 0.08
C VAL A 154 0.94 -18.19 -1.20
N HIS A 155 1.12 -16.98 -1.74
CA HIS A 155 0.48 -16.58 -3.00
C HIS A 155 0.87 -17.54 -4.14
N GLN A 156 2.16 -17.83 -4.27
CA GLN A 156 2.71 -18.66 -5.34
C GLN A 156 2.36 -20.14 -5.27
N LYS A 157 2.14 -20.70 -4.07
CA LYS A 157 1.90 -22.14 -3.89
C LYS A 157 0.43 -22.48 -3.63
N LEU A 158 -0.32 -21.59 -2.97
CA LEU A 158 -1.62 -21.94 -2.37
C LEU A 158 -2.78 -21.13 -2.93
N SER A 159 -2.56 -19.91 -3.41
CA SER A 159 -3.64 -19.15 -4.05
C SER A 159 -4.08 -19.87 -5.32
N ALA A 160 -5.35 -20.30 -5.39
CA ALA A 160 -5.88 -21.10 -6.49
C ALA A 160 -5.80 -20.36 -7.84
N THR A 161 -5.72 -19.03 -7.80
CA THR A 161 -5.83 -18.16 -8.97
C THR A 161 -4.46 -17.68 -9.47
N TYR A 162 -3.37 -18.01 -8.78
CA TYR A 162 -2.02 -17.56 -9.13
C TYR A 162 -1.39 -18.34 -10.29
N GLY A 163 -0.67 -17.62 -11.15
CA GLY A 163 0.28 -18.20 -12.11
C GLY A 163 -0.35 -19.12 -13.16
N GLY A 164 -1.58 -18.82 -13.60
CA GLY A 164 -2.28 -19.62 -14.62
C GLY A 164 -3.04 -20.83 -14.09
N ARG A 165 -3.08 -21.03 -12.76
CA ARG A 165 -3.89 -22.09 -12.13
C ARG A 165 -5.39 -21.79 -12.13
N ASN A 166 -5.77 -20.54 -12.41
CA ASN A 166 -7.17 -20.15 -12.54
C ASN A 166 -7.77 -20.69 -13.85
N SER A 167 -8.46 -21.82 -13.77
CA SER A 167 -9.08 -22.45 -14.95
C SER A 167 -10.26 -21.64 -15.50
N PRO A 168 -10.57 -21.70 -16.80
CA PRO A 168 -11.74 -21.03 -17.37
C PRO A 168 -13.06 -21.39 -16.68
N ALA A 169 -13.23 -22.65 -16.27
CA ALA A 169 -14.43 -23.10 -15.55
C ALA A 169 -14.55 -22.46 -14.16
N GLN A 170 -13.42 -22.33 -13.45
CA GLN A 170 -13.36 -21.65 -12.15
C GLN A 170 -13.68 -20.15 -12.32
N ILE A 171 -13.08 -19.48 -13.31
CA ILE A 171 -13.36 -18.07 -13.63
C ILE A 171 -14.85 -17.86 -13.91
N GLU A 172 -15.45 -18.71 -14.75
CA GLU A 172 -16.86 -18.60 -15.09
C GLU A 172 -17.79 -18.81 -13.88
N GLN A 173 -17.42 -19.73 -12.99
CA GLN A 173 -18.14 -19.97 -11.73
C GLN A 173 -17.99 -18.79 -10.76
N ASP A 174 -16.77 -18.31 -10.54
CA ASP A 174 -16.49 -17.19 -9.65
C ASP A 174 -17.13 -15.89 -10.13
N ALA A 175 -17.17 -15.67 -11.45
CA ALA A 175 -17.83 -14.53 -12.05
C ALA A 175 -19.35 -14.50 -11.83
N LYS A 176 -19.99 -15.64 -11.50
CA LYS A 176 -21.42 -15.70 -11.16
C LYS A 176 -21.69 -15.29 -9.72
N ASP A 177 -20.71 -15.48 -8.83
CA ASP A 177 -20.80 -15.11 -7.41
C ASP A 177 -19.43 -14.71 -6.88
N LEU A 178 -19.09 -13.43 -7.09
CA LEU A 178 -17.83 -12.83 -6.65
C LEU A 178 -17.66 -12.86 -5.13
N ARG A 179 -18.77 -12.83 -4.38
CA ARG A 179 -18.75 -12.88 -2.90
C ARG A 179 -18.32 -14.27 -2.43
N ALA A 180 -18.92 -15.32 -2.99
CA ALA A 180 -18.53 -16.69 -2.69
C ALA A 180 -17.11 -17.02 -3.18
N ALA A 181 -16.65 -16.38 -4.26
CA ALA A 181 -15.27 -16.50 -4.74
C ALA A 181 -14.27 -15.98 -3.70
N VAL A 182 -14.51 -14.80 -3.11
CA VAL A 182 -13.69 -14.28 -2.00
C VAL A 182 -13.60 -15.28 -0.85
N ASP A 183 -14.74 -15.80 -0.42
CA ASP A 183 -14.78 -16.72 0.71
C ASP A 183 -13.99 -18.00 0.44
N ARG A 184 -14.10 -18.55 -0.77
CA ARG A 184 -13.37 -19.74 -1.20
C ARG A 184 -11.85 -19.48 -1.27
N ASP A 185 -11.44 -18.42 -1.96
CA ASP A 185 -10.02 -18.09 -2.13
C ASP A 185 -9.36 -17.77 -0.79
N PHE A 186 -10.02 -16.98 0.06
CA PHE A 186 -9.51 -16.65 1.39
C PHE A 186 -9.39 -17.89 2.27
N ASN A 187 -10.41 -18.76 2.29
CA ASN A 187 -10.38 -20.00 3.09
C ASN A 187 -9.28 -20.97 2.64
N ALA A 188 -8.92 -20.99 1.35
CA ALA A 188 -7.85 -21.83 0.84
C ALA A 188 -6.47 -21.44 1.40
N ILE A 189 -6.21 -20.14 1.55
CA ILE A 189 -4.92 -19.63 2.06
C ILE A 189 -4.88 -19.46 3.59
N LYS A 190 -6.05 -19.30 4.23
CA LYS A 190 -6.19 -19.03 5.68
C LYS A 190 -5.34 -19.95 6.58
N PRO A 191 -5.30 -21.28 6.40
CA PRO A 191 -4.48 -22.17 7.24
C PRO A 191 -2.99 -21.86 7.14
N ALA A 192 -2.50 -21.52 5.94
CA ALA A 192 -1.10 -21.19 5.74
C ALA A 192 -0.74 -19.83 6.34
N LEU A 193 -1.62 -18.83 6.26
CA LEU A 193 -1.37 -17.52 6.87
C LEU A 193 -1.17 -17.60 8.39
N LYS A 194 -1.80 -18.56 9.07
CA LYS A 194 -1.57 -18.83 10.51
C LYS A 194 -0.14 -19.24 10.81
N ASN A 195 0.52 -19.96 9.90
CA ASN A 195 1.94 -20.34 10.05
C ASN A 195 2.88 -19.13 9.94
N TYR A 196 2.40 -18.00 9.41
CA TYR A 196 3.10 -16.72 9.37
C TYR A 196 2.65 -15.77 10.49
N GLY A 197 2.04 -16.30 11.56
CA GLY A 197 1.71 -15.55 12.77
C GLY A 197 0.38 -14.80 12.73
N ALA A 198 -0.45 -15.00 11.70
CA ALA A 198 -1.79 -14.41 11.67
C ALA A 198 -2.69 -14.99 12.77
N THR A 199 -3.27 -14.14 13.59
CA THR A 199 -4.32 -14.55 14.53
C THR A 199 -5.65 -14.75 13.81
N GLU A 200 -6.54 -15.54 14.39
CA GLU A 200 -7.90 -15.71 13.86
C GLU A 200 -8.62 -14.37 13.73
N GLU A 201 -8.49 -13.50 14.74
CA GLU A 201 -9.09 -12.17 14.75
C GLU A 201 -8.55 -11.28 13.61
N GLN A 202 -7.23 -11.31 13.34
CA GLN A 202 -6.65 -10.58 12.22
C GLN A 202 -7.19 -11.07 10.87
N LEU A 203 -7.33 -12.39 10.70
CA LEU A 203 -7.83 -12.97 9.45
C LEU A 203 -9.31 -12.66 9.25
N GLU A 204 -10.13 -12.72 10.29
CA GLU A 204 -11.56 -12.34 10.18
C GLU A 204 -11.75 -10.84 9.92
N LYS A 205 -10.92 -9.97 10.52
CA LYS A 205 -10.92 -8.53 10.20
C LYS A 205 -10.50 -8.28 8.76
N ALA A 206 -9.43 -8.93 8.29
CA ALA A 206 -8.97 -8.82 6.92
C ALA A 206 -10.06 -9.27 5.93
N LYS A 207 -10.68 -10.43 6.17
CA LYS A 207 -11.78 -10.95 5.37
C LYS A 207 -12.99 -10.01 5.36
N SER A 208 -13.37 -9.48 6.51
CA SER A 208 -14.47 -8.51 6.62
C SER A 208 -14.16 -7.24 5.83
N LYS A 209 -12.92 -6.73 5.90
CA LYS A 209 -12.50 -5.54 5.16
C LYS A 209 -12.47 -5.76 3.65
N ILE A 210 -12.08 -6.95 3.18
CA ILE A 210 -12.19 -7.31 1.75
C ILE A 210 -13.65 -7.21 1.28
N HIS A 211 -14.58 -7.78 2.05
CA HIS A 211 -16.00 -7.71 1.72
C HIS A 211 -16.55 -6.29 1.71
N GLU A 212 -16.20 -5.48 2.71
CA GLU A 212 -16.59 -4.06 2.79
C GLU A 212 -16.10 -3.28 1.56
N LEU A 213 -14.81 -3.38 1.21
CA LEU A 213 -14.24 -2.67 0.06
C LEU A 213 -14.89 -3.10 -1.25
N ASN A 214 -15.13 -4.39 -1.44
CA ASN A 214 -15.75 -4.90 -2.67
C ASN A 214 -17.23 -4.51 -2.78
N GLN A 215 -17.95 -4.39 -1.66
CA GLN A 215 -19.30 -3.81 -1.63
C GLN A 215 -19.28 -2.32 -1.99
N GLU A 216 -18.30 -1.56 -1.48
CA GLU A 216 -18.11 -0.14 -1.84
C GLU A 216 -17.77 0.04 -3.32
N GLN A 217 -16.99 -0.87 -3.91
CA GLN A 217 -16.73 -0.90 -5.36
C GLN A 217 -17.92 -1.42 -6.19
N GLY A 218 -19.01 -1.85 -5.54
CA GLY A 218 -20.22 -2.32 -6.21
C GLY A 218 -20.08 -3.69 -6.89
N LEU A 219 -19.09 -4.49 -6.50
CA LEU A 219 -18.87 -5.83 -7.07
C LEU A 219 -19.95 -6.84 -6.63
N TYR A 220 -20.48 -6.68 -5.41
CA TYR A 220 -21.58 -7.47 -4.88
C TYR A 220 -22.27 -6.75 -3.71
N LYS A 221 -23.43 -7.28 -3.30
CA LYS A 221 -24.20 -6.78 -2.14
C LYS A 221 -23.99 -7.65 -0.93
#